data_AF-A0A1C6BZX1-F1
#
_entry.id   AF-A0A1C6BZX1-F1
#
_cell.length_a   1.000
_cell.length_b   1.000
_cell.length_c   1.000
_cell.angle_alpha   90.00
_cell.angle_beta   90.00
_cell.angle_gamma   90.00
#
_symmetry.space_group_name_H-M   'P 1'
#
loop_
_entity.id
_entity.type
_entity.pdbx_description
1 polymer ?
#
loop_
_entity_poly.entity_id
_entity_poly.type
_entity_poly.pdbx_seq_one_letter_code
_entity_poly.pdbx_strand_id
1 'polypeptide(L)' 'MRKKNDTKEENGKLLLSVKETCELTGLSEKTVRTIMAENDFCVRIGRRTLVHRKKFEHWLEEQDT' A
#
# COMPACT_ATOMS: atom_id res chain seq x y z
N MET A 1 -25.15 7.17 -6.09
CA MET A 1 -24.90 5.71 -6.09
C MET A 1 -23.44 5.43 -5.73
N ARG A 2 -23.17 4.86 -4.55
CA ARG A 2 -21.84 4.34 -4.20
C ARG A 2 -21.66 3.00 -4.91
N LYS A 3 -20.96 2.98 -6.04
CA LYS A 3 -20.51 1.73 -6.66
C LYS A 3 -19.44 1.11 -5.76
N LYS A 4 -19.86 0.19 -4.89
CA LYS A 4 -19.01 -0.85 -4.30
C LYS A 4 -19.04 -2.01 -5.29
N ASN A 5 -18.03 -2.11 -6.14
CA ASN A 5 -17.65 -3.31 -6.85
C ASN A 5 -16.13 -3.19 -7.01
N ASP A 6 -15.38 -4.11 -6.41
CA ASP A 6 -14.55 -5.02 -7.20
C ASP A 6 -13.91 -6.03 -6.25
N THR A 7 -14.61 -7.15 -6.08
CA THR A 7 -13.98 -8.43 -5.73
C THR A 7 -13.30 -8.91 -7.01
N LYS A 8 -11.95 -8.88 -7.08
CA LYS A 8 -11.06 -9.84 -7.80
C LYS A 8 -9.71 -9.24 -8.21
N GLU A 9 -8.72 -10.14 -8.25
CA GLU A 9 -7.33 -10.00 -8.69
C GLU A 9 -6.34 -9.40 -7.69
N GLU A 10 -6.09 -10.15 -6.62
CA GLU A 10 -5.02 -9.92 -5.65
C GLU A 10 -3.61 -10.17 -6.20
N ASN A 11 -3.41 -10.41 -7.50
CA ASN A 11 -2.10 -10.68 -8.10
C ASN A 11 -1.68 -9.74 -9.25
N GLY A 12 -2.52 -8.76 -9.63
CA GLY A 12 -2.24 -7.86 -10.76
C GLY A 12 -2.01 -6.38 -10.41
N LYS A 13 -2.34 -5.95 -9.18
CA LYS A 13 -2.24 -4.54 -8.79
C LYS A 13 -0.80 -4.17 -8.45
N LEU A 14 -0.21 -3.34 -9.31
CA LEU A 14 1.14 -2.78 -9.15
C LEU A 14 1.20 -1.73 -8.03
N LEU A 15 0.07 -1.06 -7.77
CA LEU A 15 -0.11 -0.04 -6.75
C LEU A 15 -1.22 -0.42 -5.78
N LEU A 16 -0.94 -0.31 -4.49
CA LEU A 16 -1.86 -0.57 -3.38
C LEU A 16 -2.32 0.75 -2.76
N SER A 17 -3.58 0.80 -2.38
CA SER A 17 -4.09 1.88 -1.53
C SER A 17 -3.60 1.71 -0.10
N VAL A 18 -3.54 2.79 0.68
CA VAL A 18 -3.19 2.75 2.11
C VAL A 18 -3.99 1.69 2.87
N LYS A 19 -5.29 1.54 2.58
CA LYS A 19 -6.14 0.49 3.18
C LYS A 19 -5.68 -0.93 2.83
N GLU A 20 -5.40 -1.18 1.54
CA GLU A 20 -4.91 -2.48 1.08
C GLU A 20 -3.56 -2.81 1.73
N THR A 21 -2.69 -1.81 1.90
CA THR A 21 -1.41 -1.96 2.61
C THR A 21 -1.59 -2.29 4.09
N CYS A 22 -2.56 -1.66 4.77
CA CYS A 22 -2.90 -2.00 6.15
C CYS A 22 -3.44 -3.42 6.28
N GLU A 23 -4.30 -3.85 5.35
CA GLU A 23 -4.85 -5.22 5.32
C GLU A 23 -3.75 -6.26 5.05
N LEU A 24 -2.77 -5.95 4.19
CA LEU A 24 -1.66 -6.83 3.84
C LEU A 24 -0.66 -7.01 4.99
N THR A 25 -0.40 -5.97 5.78
CA THR A 25 0.60 -5.99 6.86
C THR A 25 0.03 -6.14 8.26
N GLY A 26 -1.29 -5.93 8.42
CA GLY A 26 -1.91 -5.79 9.73
C GLY A 26 -1.50 -4.51 10.49
N LEU A 27 -0.75 -3.59 9.86
CA LEU A 27 -0.29 -2.36 10.50
C LEU A 27 -1.39 -1.30 10.53
N SER A 28 -1.28 -0.40 11.51
CA SER A 28 -2.19 0.73 11.63
C SER A 28 -1.99 1.73 10.49
N GLU A 29 -3.06 2.43 10.08
CA GLU A 29 -2.98 3.46 9.03
C GLU A 29 -1.95 4.55 9.38
N LYS A 30 -1.78 4.86 10.67
CA LYS A 30 -0.79 5.83 11.13
C LYS A 30 0.63 5.33 10.85
N THR A 31 0.91 4.08 11.20
CA THR A 31 2.21 3.44 10.96
C THR A 31 2.51 3.39 9.47
N VAL A 32 1.55 2.95 8.65
CA VAL A 32 1.71 2.91 7.19
C VAL A 32 1.96 4.32 6.63
N ARG A 33 1.27 5.36 7.13
CA ARG A 33 1.52 6.75 6.70
C ARG A 33 2.89 7.26 7.08
N THR A 34 3.39 6.91 8.26
CA THR A 34 4.76 7.25 8.69
C THR A 34 5.78 6.58 7.78
N ILE A 35 5.63 5.26 7.58
CA ILE A 35 6.47 4.46 6.69
C ILE A 35 6.46 5.04 5.26
N MET A 36 5.30 5.43 4.74
CA MET A 36 5.17 6.07 3.43
C MET A 36 5.81 7.45 3.34
N ALA A 37 5.92 8.18 4.45
CA ALA A 37 6.57 9.49 4.49
C ALA A 37 8.10 9.37 4.58
N GLU A 38 8.58 8.29 5.21
CA GLU A 38 10.01 8.03 5.40
C GLU A 38 10.64 7.27 4.22
N ASN A 39 9.84 6.65 3.34
CA ASN A 39 10.33 5.79 2.25
C ASN A 39 9.80 6.16 0.85
N ASP A 40 10.60 5.83 -0.17
CA ASP A 40 10.38 6.19 -1.59
C ASP A 40 9.63 5.12 -2.43
N PHE A 41 8.74 4.36 -1.79
CA PHE A 41 7.82 3.43 -2.49
C PHE A 41 6.40 3.96 -2.60
N CYS A 42 6.14 5.21 -2.20
CA CYS A 42 4.85 5.83 -2.41
C CYS A 42 4.83 6.66 -3.70
N VAL A 43 3.70 6.62 -4.41
CA VAL A 43 3.47 7.44 -5.60
C VAL A 43 2.23 8.28 -5.40
N ARG A 44 2.35 9.59 -5.66
CA ARG A 44 1.22 10.52 -5.59
C ARG A 44 0.56 10.62 -6.96
N ILE A 45 -0.66 10.12 -7.06
CA ILE A 45 -1.50 10.25 -8.26
C ILE A 45 -2.66 11.19 -7.92
N GLY A 46 -2.51 12.44 -8.36
CA GLY A 46 -3.43 13.53 -8.06
C GLY A 46 -3.52 13.82 -6.56
N ARG A 47 -4.67 13.51 -5.95
CA ARG A 47 -4.93 13.70 -4.51
C ARG A 47 -4.74 12.44 -3.68
N ARG A 48 -4.40 11.31 -4.32
CA ARG A 48 -4.23 10.01 -3.65
C ARG A 48 -2.75 9.66 -3.61
N THR A 49 -2.32 9.09 -2.50
CA THR A 49 -1.02 8.44 -2.38
C THR A 49 -1.24 6.93 -2.41
N LEU A 50 -0.54 6.26 -3.32
CA LEU A 50 -0.56 4.80 -3.47
C LEU A 50 0.83 4.26 -3.14
N VAL A 51 0.89 2.97 -2.80
CA VAL A 51 2.11 2.25 -2.41
C VAL A 51 2.47 1.28 -3.53
N HIS A 52 3.72 1.29 -3.96
CA HIS A 52 4.22 0.30 -4.91
C HIS A 52 4.34 -1.05 -4.22
N ARG A 53 3.52 -2.03 -4.63
CA ARG A 53 3.44 -3.33 -3.96
C ARG A 53 4.81 -4.02 -3.85
N LYS A 54 5.47 -4.24 -4.98
CA LYS A 54 6.77 -4.95 -5.03
C LYS A 54 7.84 -4.29 -4.17
N LYS A 55 7.94 -2.95 -4.22
CA LYS A 55 8.94 -2.22 -3.43
C LYS A 55 8.63 -2.30 -1.94
N PHE A 56 7.35 -2.28 -1.58
CA PHE A 56 6.91 -2.37 -0.20
C PHE A 56 7.08 -3.77 0.39
N GLU A 57 6.76 -4.82 -0.36
CA GLU A 57 7.03 -6.22 0.02
C GLU A 57 8.53 -6.43 0.23
N HIS A 58 9.37 -5.97 -0.71
CA HIS A 58 10.83 -6.07 -0.57
C HIS A 58 11.35 -5.31 0.65
N TRP A 59 10.86 -4.10 0.90
CA TRP A 59 11.23 -3.32 2.08
C TRP A 59 10.84 -4.03 3.39
N LEU A 60 9.68 -4.70 3.43
CA LEU A 60 9.28 -5.49 4.60
C LEU A 60 10.23 -6.66 4.85
N GLU A 61 10.67 -7.37 3.80
CA GLU A 61 11.66 -8.43 3.91
C GLU A 61 13.00 -7.90 4.44
N GLU A 62 13.40 -6.68 4.06
CA GLU A 62 14.61 -6.02 4.57
C GLU A 62 14.49 -5.59 6.05
N GLN A 63 13.27 -5.36 6.57
CA GLN A 63 13.08 -5.00 7.99
C GLN A 63 12.99 -6.22 8.92
N ASP A 64 12.70 -7.42 8.39
CA ASP A 64 12.61 -8.66 9.16
C ASP A 64 13.99 -9.33 9.38
N THR A 65 15.04 -8.83 8.70
CA THR A 65 16.45 -9.24 8.82
C THR A 65 17.23 -8.31 9.74
#